data_AF-A0A1F8T1E9-F1
#
_entry.id   AF-A0A1F8T1E9-F1
#
_cell.length_a   1.000
_cell.length_b   1.000
_cell.length_c   1.000
_cell.angle_alpha   90.00
_cell.angle_beta   90.00
_cell.angle_gamma   90.00
#
_symmetry.space_group_name_H-M   'P 1'
#
loop_
_entity.id
_entity.type
_entity.pdbx_description
1 polymer ?
#
loop_
_entity_poly.entity_id
_entity_poly.type
_entity_poly.pdbx_seq_one_letter_code
_entity_poly.pdbx_strand_id
1 'polypeptide(L)'
;MGEDLMTKLIIDDQLVERLVEQVAPLVNAVTGWELGRVNCRAVPKERAFEELILGRLRSFGIPALDDAPRGIFDRLMEYFVEGNALAAYLSWNEELVVIRENVDDSNLDGLKLVIGHELAHRAQHLRHPDLFTQVDEVAHLIATAYFEDALQPNLEQLATTVLKIQPVMTLLESHAMYVQSMLASRYFPAARIESHFSLPVLLFRMFGGLKTSQYTAGASAVAVAMASGDIDRLYQEPGRVFDLGGDLEGNLRR
;
A
#
# COMPACT_ATOMS: atom_id res chain seq x y z
N MET A 1 10.33 33.44 -18.98
CA MET A 1 10.03 32.04 -18.66
C MET A 1 9.03 32.07 -17.53
N GLY A 2 7.76 31.83 -17.82
CA GLY A 2 6.75 31.69 -16.77
C GLY A 2 6.80 30.26 -16.27
N GLU A 3 7.12 30.07 -15.00
CA GLU A 3 6.68 28.87 -14.28
C GLU A 3 5.16 28.95 -14.26
N ASP A 4 4.51 28.07 -15.01
CA ASP A 4 3.08 27.84 -14.91
C ASP A 4 2.87 27.23 -13.52
N LEU A 5 2.64 28.09 -12.52
CA LEU A 5 2.32 27.72 -11.15
C LEU A 5 1.02 26.91 -11.21
N MET A 6 1.13 25.60 -11.38
CA MET A 6 -0.01 24.71 -11.19
C MET A 6 -0.56 24.99 -9.80
N THR A 7 -1.81 25.42 -9.76
CA THR A 7 -2.48 25.72 -8.49
C THR A 7 -2.63 24.41 -7.74
N LYS A 8 -1.93 24.29 -6.61
CA LYS A 8 -2.02 23.13 -5.70
C LYS A 8 -3.48 22.78 -5.41
N LEU A 9 -3.79 21.50 -5.42
CA LEU A 9 -5.11 21.03 -5.03
C LEU A 9 -5.33 21.26 -3.53
N ILE A 10 -6.48 21.81 -3.17
CA ILE A 10 -6.90 21.86 -1.76
C ILE A 10 -7.47 20.48 -1.42
N ILE A 11 -6.69 19.67 -0.70
CA ILE A 11 -7.09 18.34 -0.28
C ILE A 11 -7.73 18.40 1.10
N ASP A 12 -9.05 18.19 1.17
CA ASP A 12 -9.81 18.11 2.42
C ASP A 12 -10.69 16.84 2.44
N ASP A 13 -11.29 16.54 3.59
CA ASP A 13 -12.13 15.34 3.78
C ASP A 13 -13.27 15.29 2.74
N GLN A 14 -13.90 16.43 2.45
CA GLN A 14 -15.00 16.51 1.49
C GLN A 14 -14.55 16.18 0.06
N LEU A 15 -13.35 16.63 -0.34
CA LEU A 15 -12.78 16.25 -1.63
C LEU A 15 -12.49 14.75 -1.66
N VAL A 16 -11.82 14.21 -0.64
CA VAL A 16 -11.47 12.79 -0.58
C VAL A 16 -12.74 11.92 -0.63
N GLU A 17 -13.77 12.23 0.17
CA GLU A 17 -15.06 11.53 0.16
C GLU A 17 -15.70 11.51 -1.24
N ARG A 18 -15.81 12.68 -1.89
CA ARG A 18 -16.37 12.77 -3.26
C ARG A 18 -15.56 11.98 -4.29
N LEU A 19 -14.24 11.94 -4.14
CA LEU A 19 -13.38 11.19 -5.06
C LEU A 19 -13.49 9.68 -4.81
N VAL A 20 -13.58 9.25 -3.56
CA VAL A 20 -13.85 7.85 -3.20
C VAL A 20 -15.18 7.38 -3.79
N GLU A 21 -16.24 8.18 -3.69
CA GLU A 21 -17.55 7.87 -4.29
C GLU A 21 -17.49 7.75 -5.83
N GLN A 22 -16.64 8.52 -6.49
CA GLN A 22 -16.44 8.46 -7.94
C GLN A 22 -15.60 7.24 -8.36
N VAL A 23 -14.58 6.90 -7.59
CA VAL A 23 -13.58 5.88 -7.97
C VAL A 23 -14.02 4.48 -7.54
N ALA A 24 -14.72 4.32 -6.42
CA ALA A 24 -15.15 3.01 -5.92
C ALA A 24 -15.95 2.18 -6.94
N PRO A 25 -16.95 2.74 -7.67
CA PRO A 25 -17.65 1.99 -8.72
C PRO A 25 -16.73 1.51 -9.85
N LEU A 26 -15.65 2.26 -10.16
CA LEU A 26 -14.68 1.87 -11.18
C LEU A 26 -13.81 0.71 -10.70
N VAL A 27 -13.41 0.72 -9.43
CA VAL A 27 -12.69 -0.40 -8.81
C VAL A 27 -13.58 -1.65 -8.75
N ASN A 28 -14.85 -1.52 -8.36
CA ASN A 28 -15.81 -2.64 -8.44
C ASN A 28 -15.92 -3.19 -9.85
N ALA A 29 -15.98 -2.33 -10.88
CA ALA A 29 -16.08 -2.75 -12.26
C ALA A 29 -14.82 -3.47 -12.78
N VAL A 30 -13.63 -3.11 -12.28
CA VAL A 30 -12.36 -3.77 -12.66
C VAL A 30 -12.18 -5.10 -11.92
N THR A 31 -12.48 -5.13 -10.63
CA THR A 31 -12.23 -6.30 -9.76
C THR A 31 -13.38 -7.31 -9.75
N GLY A 32 -14.60 -6.87 -10.02
CA GLY A 32 -15.82 -7.64 -9.77
C GLY A 32 -16.18 -7.76 -8.29
N TRP A 33 -15.55 -6.99 -7.40
CA TRP A 33 -15.74 -7.04 -5.96
C TRP A 33 -16.45 -5.78 -5.45
N GLU A 34 -17.43 -5.95 -4.57
CA GLU A 34 -18.18 -4.83 -3.98
C GLU A 34 -17.45 -4.23 -2.77
N LEU A 35 -17.06 -2.96 -2.87
CA LEU A 35 -16.37 -2.21 -1.81
C LEU A 35 -17.24 -1.80 -0.61
N GLY A 36 -18.55 -1.67 -0.81
CA GLY A 36 -19.45 -1.08 0.19
C GLY A 36 -19.07 0.36 0.55
N ARG A 37 -19.41 0.78 1.78
CA ARG A 37 -19.03 2.10 2.30
C ARG A 37 -17.56 2.09 2.73
N VAL A 38 -16.83 3.14 2.36
CA VAL A 38 -15.43 3.35 2.73
C VAL A 38 -15.32 4.60 3.58
N ASN A 39 -14.79 4.48 4.79
CA ASN A 39 -14.44 5.64 5.61
C ASN A 39 -13.14 6.24 5.07
N CYS A 40 -13.08 7.57 4.96
CA CYS A 40 -11.88 8.22 4.46
C CYS A 40 -11.69 9.61 5.04
N ARG A 41 -10.45 10.08 5.04
CA ARG A 41 -10.08 11.44 5.49
C ARG A 41 -8.76 11.90 4.90
N ALA A 42 -8.57 13.20 4.94
CA ALA A 42 -7.37 13.90 4.55
C ALA A 42 -6.53 14.23 5.79
N VAL A 43 -5.24 13.91 5.74
CA VAL A 43 -4.31 14.04 6.87
C VAL A 43 -3.13 14.94 6.49
N PRO A 44 -2.69 15.87 7.37
CA PRO A 44 -1.44 16.60 7.16
C PRO A 44 -0.26 15.65 7.09
N LYS A 45 0.70 15.97 6.23
CA LYS A 45 1.99 15.30 6.09
C LYS A 45 2.71 15.10 7.42
N GLU A 46 2.69 16.12 8.28
CA GLU A 46 3.32 16.11 9.62
C GLU A 46 2.59 15.22 10.64
N ARG A 47 1.52 14.55 10.21
CA ARG A 47 0.81 13.52 10.99
C ARG A 47 0.88 12.15 10.34
N ALA A 48 1.51 12.02 9.17
CA ALA A 48 1.51 10.74 8.44
C ALA A 48 2.18 9.63 9.26
N PHE A 49 3.26 9.93 9.97
CA PHE A 49 3.92 8.94 10.84
C PHE A 49 3.02 8.51 12.00
N GLU A 50 2.36 9.45 12.66
CA GLU A 50 1.46 9.21 13.79
C GLU A 50 0.24 8.39 13.38
N GLU A 51 -0.33 8.67 12.22
CA GLU A 51 -1.54 8.00 11.72
C GLU A 51 -1.24 6.62 11.17
N LEU A 52 -0.16 6.48 10.39
CA LEU A 52 0.15 5.25 9.67
C LEU A 52 0.96 4.27 10.51
N ILE A 53 1.95 4.75 11.27
CA ILE A 53 2.87 3.90 12.03
C ILE A 53 2.45 3.80 13.48
N LEU A 54 2.35 4.92 14.19
CA LEU A 54 1.98 4.89 15.61
C LEU A 54 0.53 4.40 15.79
N GLY A 55 -0.37 4.77 14.87
CA GLY A 55 -1.74 4.25 14.84
C GLY A 55 -1.79 2.73 14.73
N ARG A 56 -0.92 2.15 13.90
CA ARG A 56 -0.78 0.71 13.76
C ARG A 56 -0.21 0.06 15.02
N LEU A 57 0.83 0.64 15.63
CA LEU A 57 1.39 0.14 16.90
C LEU A 57 0.33 0.12 18.02
N ARG A 58 -0.46 1.20 18.13
CA ARG A 58 -1.59 1.27 19.06
C ARG A 58 -2.60 0.16 18.82
N SER A 59 -2.88 -0.19 17.55
CA SER A 59 -3.80 -1.28 17.22
C SER A 59 -3.29 -2.66 17.68
N PHE A 60 -1.97 -2.82 17.83
CA PHE A 60 -1.36 -4.02 18.40
C PHE A 60 -1.25 -3.99 19.92
N GLY A 61 -1.67 -2.90 20.58
CA GLY A 61 -1.50 -2.72 22.02
C GLY A 61 -0.06 -2.40 22.43
N ILE A 62 0.83 -2.14 21.47
CA ILE A 62 2.20 -1.67 21.73
C ILE A 62 2.10 -0.20 22.13
N PRO A 63 2.60 0.21 23.31
CA PRO A 63 2.58 1.60 23.72
C PRO A 63 3.28 2.44 22.66
N ALA A 64 2.50 3.25 21.94
CA ALA A 64 3.09 4.21 21.02
C ALA A 64 4.00 5.15 21.80
N LEU A 65 5.15 5.50 21.24
CA LEU A 65 6.12 6.43 21.79
C LEU A 65 5.58 7.88 21.80
N ASP A 66 4.29 8.08 22.06
CA ASP A 66 3.57 9.35 21.91
C ASP A 66 4.24 10.47 22.74
N ASP A 67 4.87 10.12 23.88
CA ASP A 67 5.61 11.05 24.76
C ASP A 67 7.08 10.70 24.99
N ALA A 68 7.61 9.65 24.34
CA ALA A 68 9.00 9.23 24.51
C ALA A 68 9.93 9.96 23.51
N PRO A 69 11.16 10.34 23.90
CA PRO A 69 12.10 10.95 22.96
C PRO A 69 12.36 10.02 21.78
N ARG A 70 12.00 10.45 20.57
CA ARG A 70 12.22 9.68 19.33
C ARG A 70 13.70 9.41 19.13
N GLY A 71 14.04 8.14 18.89
CA GLY A 71 15.39 7.72 18.54
C GLY A 71 15.85 8.31 17.20
N ILE A 72 17.12 8.08 16.84
CA ILE A 72 17.63 8.44 15.50
C ILE A 72 16.88 7.66 14.42
N PHE A 73 16.59 6.38 14.66
CA PHE A 73 15.88 5.55 13.70
C PHE A 73 14.41 5.97 13.55
N ASP A 74 13.70 6.26 14.65
CA ASP A 74 12.31 6.74 14.59
C ASP A 74 12.18 8.03 13.78
N ARG A 75 13.11 8.98 13.99
CA ARG A 75 13.14 10.24 13.22
C ARG A 75 13.43 10.03 11.74
N LEU A 76 14.26 9.05 11.39
CA LEU A 76 14.47 8.69 9.99
C LEU A 76 13.20 8.06 9.40
N MET A 77 12.54 7.16 10.13
CA MET A 77 11.27 6.55 9.68
C MET A 77 10.18 7.60 9.49
N GLU A 78 10.02 8.51 10.45
CA GLU A 78 9.14 9.67 10.38
C GLU A 78 9.41 10.48 9.11
N TYR A 79 10.64 10.96 8.93
CA TYR A 79 11.02 11.73 7.74
C TYR A 79 10.69 11.01 6.43
N PHE A 80 10.91 9.69 6.39
CA PHE A 80 10.58 8.88 5.22
C PHE A 80 9.07 8.74 5.01
N VAL A 81 8.29 8.42 6.05
CA VAL A 81 6.84 8.23 5.95
C VAL A 81 6.17 9.54 5.59
N GLU A 82 6.46 10.60 6.35
CA GLU A 82 5.95 11.93 6.08
C GLU A 82 6.37 12.39 4.69
N GLY A 83 7.62 12.19 4.27
CA GLY A 83 8.10 12.62 2.97
C GLY A 83 7.51 11.91 1.75
N ASN A 84 6.94 10.71 1.90
CA ASN A 84 6.72 9.82 0.76
C ASN A 84 5.37 9.09 0.73
N ALA A 85 4.63 9.00 1.83
CA ALA A 85 3.32 8.35 1.85
C ALA A 85 2.28 9.23 1.14
N LEU A 86 1.65 8.74 0.07
CA LEU A 86 0.61 9.49 -0.65
C LEU A 86 -0.77 9.29 -0.04
N ALA A 87 -1.10 8.02 0.19
CA ALA A 87 -2.31 7.55 0.80
C ALA A 87 -2.04 6.14 1.37
N ALA A 88 -2.97 5.64 2.16
CA ALA A 88 -2.94 4.27 2.65
C ALA A 88 -4.36 3.80 3.01
N TYR A 89 -4.68 2.57 2.63
CA TYR A 89 -5.75 1.81 3.23
C TYR A 89 -5.26 1.14 4.52
N LEU A 90 -5.89 1.50 5.63
CA LEU A 90 -5.59 1.01 6.97
C LEU A 90 -6.56 -0.14 7.30
N SER A 91 -6.10 -1.39 7.22
CA SER A 91 -6.94 -2.56 7.45
C SER A 91 -7.50 -2.64 8.87
N TRP A 92 -6.77 -2.15 9.87
CA TRP A 92 -7.12 -2.28 11.30
C TRP A 92 -8.26 -1.36 11.77
N ASN A 93 -8.54 -0.27 11.06
CA ASN A 93 -9.67 0.62 11.34
C ASN A 93 -10.57 0.82 10.12
N GLU A 94 -10.33 0.04 9.05
CA GLU A 94 -11.07 0.07 7.79
C GLU A 94 -11.21 1.46 7.17
N GLU A 95 -10.13 2.25 7.21
CA GLU A 95 -10.10 3.65 6.78
C GLU A 95 -9.10 3.87 5.63
N LEU A 96 -9.46 4.72 4.66
CA LEU A 96 -8.55 5.25 3.66
C LEU A 96 -8.06 6.64 4.09
N VAL A 97 -6.76 6.80 4.24
CA VAL A 97 -6.14 8.08 4.58
C VAL A 97 -5.40 8.63 3.36
N VAL A 98 -5.60 9.91 3.03
CA VAL A 98 -4.84 10.64 2.01
C VAL A 98 -3.94 11.67 2.68
N ILE A 99 -2.65 11.69 2.33
CA ILE A 99 -1.67 12.64 2.87
C ILE A 99 -1.64 13.89 1.99
N ARG A 100 -2.24 14.97 2.48
CA ARG A 100 -2.65 16.14 1.68
C ARG A 100 -1.50 16.76 0.89
N GLU A 101 -0.43 17.12 1.58
CA GLU A 101 0.70 17.86 1.04
C GLU A 101 1.64 16.96 0.22
N ASN A 102 1.40 15.65 0.18
CA ASN A 102 2.14 14.72 -0.68
C ASN A 102 1.41 14.43 -2.00
N VAL A 103 0.15 14.85 -2.14
CA VAL A 103 -0.64 14.65 -3.37
C VAL A 103 -1.18 15.95 -3.95
N ASP A 104 -0.95 17.10 -3.32
CA ASP A 104 -1.47 18.41 -3.74
C ASP A 104 -0.87 18.91 -5.06
N ASP A 105 0.31 18.41 -5.43
CA ASP A 105 0.99 18.67 -6.71
C ASP A 105 0.53 17.71 -7.84
N SER A 106 -0.22 16.66 -7.50
CA SER A 106 -0.87 15.80 -8.50
C SER A 106 -2.09 16.51 -9.10
N ASN A 107 -2.48 16.17 -10.32
CA ASN A 107 -3.79 16.60 -10.83
C ASN A 107 -4.92 15.73 -10.26
N LEU A 108 -6.18 16.16 -10.41
CA LEU A 108 -7.34 15.42 -9.86
C LEU A 108 -7.39 13.96 -10.33
N ASP A 109 -7.02 13.70 -11.58
CA ASP A 109 -6.97 12.35 -12.13
C ASP A 109 -5.84 11.50 -11.52
N GLY A 110 -4.69 12.12 -11.22
CA GLY A 110 -3.60 11.51 -10.44
C GLY A 110 -4.05 11.12 -9.04
N LEU A 111 -4.74 12.02 -8.34
CA LEU A 111 -5.29 11.72 -7.02
C LEU A 111 -6.33 10.59 -7.07
N LYS A 112 -7.18 10.55 -8.11
CA LYS A 112 -8.12 9.44 -8.32
C LYS A 112 -7.42 8.10 -8.54
N LEU A 113 -6.25 8.09 -9.20
CA LEU A 113 -5.45 6.87 -9.33
C LEU A 113 -4.87 6.40 -8.01
N VAL A 114 -4.33 7.31 -7.20
CA VAL A 114 -3.85 7.00 -5.85
C VAL A 114 -4.97 6.41 -5.01
N ILE A 115 -6.15 7.05 -5.00
CA ILE A 115 -7.35 6.52 -4.31
C ILE A 115 -7.76 5.15 -4.88
N GLY A 116 -7.71 4.97 -6.20
CA GLY A 116 -8.04 3.70 -6.85
C GLY A 116 -7.13 2.54 -6.42
N HIS A 117 -5.84 2.81 -6.21
CA HIS A 117 -4.89 1.85 -5.65
C HIS A 117 -5.27 1.43 -4.23
N GLU A 118 -5.54 2.39 -3.34
CA GLU A 118 -5.92 2.09 -1.96
C GLU A 118 -7.29 1.42 -1.85
N LEU A 119 -8.23 1.77 -2.72
CA LEU A 119 -9.51 1.08 -2.82
C LEU A 119 -9.34 -0.36 -3.31
N ALA A 120 -8.36 -0.67 -4.17
CA ALA A 120 -8.05 -2.05 -4.50
C ALA A 120 -7.63 -2.84 -3.25
N HIS A 121 -6.81 -2.27 -2.37
CA HIS A 121 -6.48 -2.89 -1.08
C HIS A 121 -7.69 -3.09 -0.18
N ARG A 122 -8.63 -2.13 -0.13
CA ARG A 122 -9.91 -2.32 0.57
C ARG A 122 -10.70 -3.51 0.01
N ALA A 123 -10.81 -3.61 -1.32
CA ALA A 123 -11.53 -4.71 -1.97
C ALA A 123 -10.88 -6.07 -1.66
N GLN A 124 -9.55 -6.12 -1.71
CA GLN A 124 -8.76 -7.30 -1.34
C GLN A 124 -9.00 -7.70 0.12
N HIS A 125 -9.03 -6.73 1.04
CA HIS A 125 -9.28 -6.99 2.45
C HIS A 125 -10.68 -7.57 2.70
N LEU A 126 -11.71 -7.02 2.06
CA LEU A 126 -13.07 -7.55 2.16
C LEU A 126 -13.19 -8.97 1.59
N ARG A 127 -12.50 -9.26 0.48
CA ARG A 127 -12.60 -10.55 -0.21
C ARG A 127 -11.74 -11.64 0.44
N HIS A 128 -10.56 -11.28 0.95
CA HIS A 128 -9.55 -12.20 1.48
C HIS A 128 -9.03 -11.74 2.85
N PRO A 129 -9.90 -11.64 3.88
CA PRO A 129 -9.51 -11.09 5.18
C PRO A 129 -8.38 -11.87 5.85
N ASP A 130 -8.34 -13.20 5.67
CA ASP A 130 -7.32 -14.07 6.26
C ASP A 130 -5.88 -13.73 5.82
N LEU A 131 -5.70 -13.15 4.63
CA LEU A 131 -4.38 -12.70 4.16
C LEU A 131 -3.95 -11.41 4.88
N PHE A 132 -4.88 -10.50 5.14
CA PHE A 132 -4.59 -9.29 5.91
C PHE A 132 -4.30 -9.63 7.36
N THR A 133 -5.01 -10.60 7.95
CA THR A 133 -4.67 -11.14 9.27
C THR A 133 -3.23 -11.66 9.32
N GLN A 134 -2.78 -12.39 8.29
CA GLN A 134 -1.38 -12.86 8.23
C GLN A 134 -0.38 -11.70 8.12
N VAL A 135 -0.69 -10.67 7.32
CA VAL A 135 0.15 -9.45 7.24
C VAL A 135 0.20 -8.76 8.61
N ASP A 136 -0.93 -8.67 9.30
CA ASP A 136 -1.05 -8.07 10.63
C ASP A 136 -0.23 -8.83 11.67
N GLU A 137 -0.25 -10.17 11.66
CA GLU A 137 0.58 -11.01 12.52
C GLU A 137 2.09 -10.77 12.31
N VAL A 138 2.54 -10.68 11.05
CA VAL A 138 3.95 -10.41 10.76
C VAL A 138 4.33 -9.00 11.17
N ALA A 139 3.49 -8.01 10.89
CA ALA A 139 3.71 -6.62 11.27
C ALA A 139 3.78 -6.47 12.80
N HIS A 140 2.93 -7.18 13.55
CA HIS A 140 2.98 -7.22 15.01
C HIS A 140 4.31 -7.83 15.48
N LEU A 141 4.73 -8.96 14.91
CA LEU A 141 5.99 -9.61 15.29
C LEU A 141 7.21 -8.71 15.04
N ILE A 142 7.24 -8.00 13.91
CA ILE A 142 8.26 -6.98 13.61
C ILE A 142 8.21 -5.85 14.64
N ALA A 143 7.02 -5.34 14.94
CA ALA A 143 6.83 -4.24 15.87
C ALA A 143 7.26 -4.61 17.29
N THR A 144 6.87 -5.77 17.81
CA THR A 144 7.31 -6.28 19.12
C THR A 144 8.83 -6.46 19.17
N ALA A 145 9.42 -7.04 18.12
CA ALA A 145 10.87 -7.22 18.01
C ALA A 145 11.64 -5.89 18.06
N TYR A 146 11.06 -4.81 17.55
CA TYR A 146 11.70 -3.51 17.43
C TYR A 146 11.42 -2.59 18.64
N PHE A 147 10.18 -2.55 19.12
CA PHE A 147 9.70 -1.56 20.10
C PHE A 147 9.59 -2.07 21.54
N GLU A 148 9.49 -3.38 21.79
CA GLU A 148 9.31 -3.91 23.16
C GLU A 148 10.62 -4.28 23.87
N ASP A 149 11.78 -3.82 23.37
CA ASP A 149 13.11 -4.07 23.96
C ASP A 149 13.34 -5.58 24.26
N ALA A 150 12.76 -6.44 23.41
CA ALA A 150 12.91 -7.88 23.54
C ALA A 150 14.39 -8.21 23.36
N LEU A 151 15.04 -8.55 24.48
CA LEU A 151 16.42 -9.05 24.56
C LEU A 151 16.62 -10.15 23.53
N GLN A 152 17.15 -9.76 22.38
CA GLN A 152 17.34 -10.54 21.16
C GLN A 152 16.03 -10.98 20.46
N PRO A 153 15.55 -10.21 19.46
CA PRO A 153 14.64 -10.79 18.49
C PRO A 153 15.30 -12.01 17.87
N ASN A 154 14.59 -13.13 17.81
CA ASN A 154 15.04 -14.30 17.09
C ASN A 154 15.05 -13.96 15.59
N LEU A 155 16.17 -13.40 15.12
CA LEU A 155 16.35 -12.90 13.75
C LEU A 155 16.06 -13.98 12.71
N GLU A 156 16.28 -15.25 13.03
CA GLU A 156 15.96 -16.38 12.18
C GLU A 156 14.44 -16.59 12.07
N GLN A 157 13.72 -16.50 13.19
CA GLN A 157 12.25 -16.55 13.19
C GLN A 157 11.64 -15.34 12.47
N LEU A 158 12.19 -14.14 12.67
CA LEU A 158 11.77 -12.93 11.97
C LEU A 158 12.00 -13.06 10.45
N ALA A 159 13.21 -13.47 10.03
CA ALA A 159 13.54 -13.68 8.63
C ALA A 159 12.65 -14.74 7.98
N THR A 160 12.42 -15.87 8.67
CA THR A 160 11.52 -16.94 8.19
C THR A 160 10.08 -16.45 8.03
N THR A 161 9.61 -15.63 8.97
CA THR A 161 8.24 -15.10 8.95
C THR A 161 8.06 -14.05 7.84
N VAL A 162 9.04 -13.17 7.66
CA VAL A 162 9.06 -12.19 6.56
C VAL A 162 9.08 -12.87 5.19
N LEU A 163 9.87 -13.94 5.02
CA LEU A 163 9.90 -14.70 3.77
C LEU A 163 8.55 -15.37 3.44
N LYS A 164 7.77 -15.75 4.45
CA LYS A 164 6.45 -16.37 4.25
C LYS A 164 5.39 -15.37 3.78
N ILE A 165 5.45 -14.11 4.24
CA ILE A 165 4.45 -13.10 3.87
C ILE A 165 4.78 -12.39 2.56
N GLN A 166 6.04 -12.43 2.13
CA GLN A 166 6.48 -11.78 0.89
C GLN A 166 5.60 -12.11 -0.34
N PRO A 167 5.23 -13.38 -0.63
CA PRO A 167 4.33 -13.68 -1.74
C PRO A 167 2.94 -13.05 -1.63
N VAL A 168 2.40 -12.99 -0.42
CA VAL A 168 1.12 -12.34 -0.14
C VAL A 168 1.20 -10.86 -0.47
N MET A 169 2.21 -10.17 0.08
CA MET A 169 2.43 -8.76 -0.18
C MET A 169 2.69 -8.46 -1.67
N THR A 170 3.48 -9.30 -2.36
CA THR A 170 3.70 -9.17 -3.81
C THR A 170 2.40 -9.31 -4.59
N LEU A 171 1.54 -10.27 -4.23
CA LEU A 171 0.25 -10.43 -4.87
C LEU A 171 -0.66 -9.22 -4.65
N LEU A 172 -0.78 -8.75 -3.40
CA LEU A 172 -1.61 -7.60 -3.02
C LEU A 172 -1.21 -6.34 -3.79
N GLU A 173 0.08 -5.99 -3.77
CA GLU A 173 0.61 -4.81 -4.49
C GLU A 173 0.50 -4.98 -6.01
N SER A 174 0.84 -6.15 -6.55
CA SER A 174 0.74 -6.41 -8.00
C SER A 174 -0.70 -6.28 -8.50
N HIS A 175 -1.67 -6.74 -7.72
CA HIS A 175 -3.08 -6.60 -8.07
C HIS A 175 -3.59 -5.17 -7.92
N ALA A 176 -3.20 -4.44 -6.87
CA ALA A 176 -3.54 -3.02 -6.74
C ALA A 176 -2.95 -2.19 -7.90
N MET A 177 -1.69 -2.45 -8.28
CA MET A 177 -1.05 -1.83 -9.45
C MET A 177 -1.74 -2.19 -10.77
N TYR A 178 -2.23 -3.43 -10.93
CA TYR A 178 -3.04 -3.81 -12.09
C TYR A 178 -4.32 -2.97 -12.16
N VAL A 179 -5.07 -2.86 -11.04
CA VAL A 179 -6.28 -2.03 -10.97
C VAL A 179 -5.95 -0.57 -11.32
N GLN A 180 -4.91 0.00 -10.70
CA GLN A 180 -4.46 1.37 -10.98
C GLN A 180 -4.14 1.55 -12.48
N SER A 181 -3.45 0.59 -13.11
CA SER A 181 -3.12 0.64 -14.54
C SER A 181 -4.35 0.57 -15.45
N MET A 182 -5.34 -0.23 -15.06
CA MET A 182 -6.63 -0.33 -15.76
C MET A 182 -7.42 0.97 -15.64
N LEU A 183 -7.42 1.59 -14.47
CA LEU A 183 -8.06 2.89 -14.27
C LEU A 183 -7.36 4.00 -15.07
N ALA A 184 -6.02 4.03 -15.06
CA ALA A 184 -5.22 5.00 -15.78
C ALA A 184 -5.48 4.94 -17.29
N SER A 185 -5.49 3.73 -17.85
CA SER A 185 -5.69 3.55 -19.30
C SER A 185 -7.12 3.82 -19.76
N ARG A 186 -8.14 3.50 -18.95
CA ARG A 186 -9.55 3.56 -19.36
C ARG A 186 -10.28 4.84 -18.96
N TYR A 187 -9.98 5.36 -17.77
CA TYR A 187 -10.76 6.45 -17.17
C TYR A 187 -9.94 7.72 -16.93
N PHE A 188 -8.63 7.59 -16.67
CA PHE A 188 -7.78 8.71 -16.26
C PHE A 188 -6.48 8.83 -17.09
N PRO A 189 -6.55 8.92 -18.44
CA PRO A 189 -5.36 8.91 -19.30
C PRO A 189 -4.48 10.16 -19.16
N ALA A 190 -5.01 11.23 -18.57
CA ALA A 190 -4.29 12.48 -18.31
C ALA A 190 -3.75 12.57 -16.87
N ALA A 191 -3.85 11.51 -16.08
CA ALA A 191 -3.39 11.49 -14.70
C ALA A 191 -1.89 11.80 -14.59
N ARG A 192 -1.55 12.66 -13.62
CA ARG A 192 -0.17 13.01 -13.27
C ARG A 192 -0.03 12.87 -11.76
N ILE A 193 0.88 11.99 -11.34
CA ILE A 193 1.19 11.76 -9.94
C ILE A 193 2.62 12.27 -9.72
N GLU A 194 2.75 13.37 -8.98
CA GLU A 194 4.03 13.91 -8.56
C GLU A 194 4.42 13.20 -7.25
N SER A 195 5.49 12.39 -7.30
CA SER A 195 6.02 11.49 -6.25
C SER A 195 5.35 10.09 -6.14
N HIS A 196 6.17 9.04 -6.04
CA HIS A 196 5.72 7.64 -5.96
C HIS A 196 6.49 6.88 -4.86
N PHE A 197 5.80 6.48 -3.80
CA PHE A 197 6.22 5.36 -2.96
C PHE A 197 5.01 4.61 -2.38
N SER A 198 5.07 3.28 -2.40
CA SER A 198 4.14 2.41 -1.67
C SER A 198 4.57 2.34 -0.20
N LEU A 199 3.65 2.59 0.73
CA LEU A 199 3.91 2.56 2.18
C LEU A 199 4.34 1.16 2.66
N PRO A 200 3.74 0.05 2.21
CA PRO A 200 4.27 -1.29 2.47
C PRO A 200 5.72 -1.48 2.03
N VAL A 201 6.08 -0.96 0.85
CA VAL A 201 7.46 -0.98 0.34
C VAL A 201 8.40 -0.16 1.23
N LEU A 202 7.92 0.98 1.75
CA LEU A 202 8.67 1.82 2.69
C LEU A 202 8.88 1.11 4.03
N LEU A 203 7.83 0.52 4.61
CA LEU A 203 7.89 -0.21 5.87
C LEU A 203 8.84 -1.40 5.78
N PHE A 204 8.72 -2.23 4.74
CA PHE A 204 9.65 -3.36 4.55
C PHE A 204 11.09 -2.90 4.31
N ARG A 205 11.33 -1.83 3.55
CA ARG A 205 12.68 -1.26 3.40
C ARG A 205 13.27 -0.83 4.74
N MET A 206 12.47 -0.26 5.62
CA MET A 206 12.91 0.19 6.96
C MET A 206 13.21 -0.99 7.89
N PHE A 207 12.51 -2.12 7.73
CA PHE A 207 12.73 -3.35 8.52
C PHE A 207 13.59 -4.43 7.83
N GLY A 208 14.38 -4.06 6.81
CA GLY A 208 15.39 -4.95 6.21
C GLY A 208 14.91 -5.90 5.10
N GLY A 209 13.71 -5.68 4.56
CA GLY A 209 13.18 -6.40 3.41
C GLY A 209 13.94 -6.09 2.10
N LEU A 210 14.19 -7.13 1.31
CA LEU A 210 14.89 -7.04 0.03
C LEU A 210 14.02 -6.32 -1.05
N LYS A 211 14.69 -5.47 -1.84
CA LYS A 211 14.35 -4.85 -3.15
C LYS A 211 12.87 -4.61 -3.53
N THR A 212 12.61 -3.37 -3.94
CA THR A 212 11.34 -2.88 -4.52
C THR A 212 10.85 -3.58 -5.77
N SER A 213 11.74 -4.21 -6.54
CA SER A 213 11.36 -4.99 -7.73
C SER A 213 10.56 -6.24 -7.40
N GLN A 214 10.53 -6.69 -6.14
CA GLN A 214 9.86 -7.92 -5.73
C GLN A 214 8.33 -7.77 -5.61
N TYR A 215 7.80 -6.56 -5.40
CA TYR A 215 6.35 -6.36 -5.18
C TYR A 215 5.53 -6.12 -6.45
N THR A 216 6.18 -5.85 -7.59
CA THR A 216 5.54 -5.83 -8.92
C THR A 216 5.85 -7.08 -9.74
N ALA A 217 6.64 -8.02 -9.20
CA ALA A 217 7.02 -9.25 -9.89
C ALA A 217 5.81 -10.12 -10.24
N GLY A 218 4.70 -9.97 -9.50
CA GLY A 218 3.45 -10.68 -9.74
C GLY A 218 2.54 -10.08 -10.82
N ALA A 219 2.89 -8.92 -11.39
CA ALA A 219 2.01 -8.18 -12.29
C ALA A 219 1.55 -9.01 -13.50
N SER A 220 2.43 -9.83 -14.08
CA SER A 220 2.08 -10.71 -15.21
C SER A 220 1.08 -11.80 -14.79
N ALA A 221 1.33 -12.48 -13.67
CA ALA A 221 0.44 -13.52 -13.17
C ALA A 221 -0.96 -12.96 -12.84
N VAL A 222 -1.01 -11.78 -12.20
CA VAL A 222 -2.25 -11.05 -11.94
C VAL A 222 -2.97 -10.73 -13.24
N ALA A 223 -2.28 -10.17 -14.25
CA ALA A 223 -2.92 -9.80 -15.51
C ALA A 223 -3.54 -11.01 -16.22
N VAL A 224 -2.86 -12.16 -16.21
CA VAL A 224 -3.37 -13.42 -16.76
C VAL A 224 -4.61 -13.88 -15.98
N ALA A 225 -4.55 -13.93 -14.65
CA ALA A 225 -5.65 -14.40 -13.82
C ALA A 225 -6.88 -13.48 -13.89
N MET A 226 -6.67 -12.16 -14.01
CA MET A 226 -7.75 -11.19 -14.24
C MET A 226 -8.40 -11.40 -15.60
N ALA A 227 -7.62 -11.68 -16.65
CA ALA A 227 -8.15 -11.96 -17.97
C ALA A 227 -8.92 -13.29 -18.06
N SER A 228 -8.53 -14.30 -17.27
CA SER A 228 -9.21 -15.60 -17.23
C SER A 228 -10.35 -15.68 -16.22
N GLY A 229 -10.51 -14.70 -15.34
CA GLY A 229 -11.49 -14.72 -14.25
C GLY A 229 -11.08 -15.58 -13.05
N ASP A 230 -9.80 -15.94 -12.95
CA ASP A 230 -9.24 -16.84 -11.92
C ASP A 230 -8.45 -16.09 -10.82
N ILE A 231 -8.69 -14.79 -10.64
CA ILE A 231 -7.94 -13.99 -9.65
C ILE A 231 -8.02 -14.60 -8.24
N ASP A 232 -9.19 -15.06 -7.81
CA ASP A 232 -9.40 -15.70 -6.50
C ASP A 232 -8.47 -16.92 -6.30
N ARG A 233 -8.09 -17.63 -7.38
CA ARG A 233 -7.19 -18.79 -7.30
C ARG A 233 -5.75 -18.38 -6.96
N LEU A 234 -5.28 -17.23 -7.42
CA LEU A 234 -3.97 -16.71 -7.02
C LEU A 234 -3.94 -16.39 -5.52
N TYR A 235 -5.05 -15.91 -4.97
CA TYR A 235 -5.18 -15.61 -3.54
C TYR A 235 -5.23 -16.86 -2.65
N GLN A 236 -5.66 -18.00 -3.18
CA GLN A 236 -5.60 -19.29 -2.47
C GLN A 236 -4.17 -19.85 -2.37
N GLU A 237 -3.31 -19.52 -3.33
CA GLU A 237 -1.93 -20.02 -3.40
C GLU A 237 -0.93 -18.90 -3.78
N PRO A 238 -0.72 -17.87 -2.92
CA PRO A 238 0.09 -16.70 -3.28
C PRO A 238 1.53 -17.01 -3.66
N GLY A 239 2.09 -18.15 -3.21
CA GLY A 239 3.41 -18.63 -3.61
C GLY A 239 3.57 -18.93 -5.10
N ARG A 240 2.47 -19.27 -5.81
CA ARG A 240 2.49 -19.56 -7.26
C ARG A 240 2.72 -18.34 -8.14
N VAL A 241 2.61 -17.13 -7.59
CA VAL A 241 2.89 -15.89 -8.30
C VAL A 241 4.32 -15.86 -8.85
N PHE A 242 5.26 -16.54 -8.16
CA PHE A 242 6.66 -16.64 -8.58
C PHE A 242 6.95 -17.82 -9.52
N ASP A 243 6.18 -18.91 -9.43
CA ASP A 243 6.35 -20.08 -10.32
C ASP A 243 5.93 -19.77 -11.77
N LEU A 244 4.96 -18.87 -11.95
CA LEU A 244 4.48 -18.43 -13.27
C LEU A 244 5.34 -17.33 -13.91
N GLY A 245 6.26 -16.73 -13.15
CA GLY A 245 7.20 -15.71 -13.63
C GLY A 245 8.57 -16.23 -14.07
N GLY A 246 8.82 -17.54 -13.91
CA GLY A 246 10.14 -18.17 -14.09
C GLY A 246 10.63 -18.34 -15.54
N ASP A 247 9.80 -18.06 -16.56
CA ASP A 247 10.15 -18.31 -17.97
C ASP A 247 10.74 -17.09 -18.72
N LEU A 248 11.03 -15.97 -18.04
CA LEU A 248 11.59 -14.77 -18.70
C LEU A 248 13.13 -14.65 -18.68
N GLU A 249 13.86 -15.60 -18.09
CA GLU A 249 15.33 -15.66 -18.26
C GLU A 249 15.76 -16.30 -19.60
N GLY A 250 14.82 -16.84 -20.39
CA GLY A 250 15.10 -17.54 -21.65
C GLY A 250 15.28 -16.67 -22.90
N ASN A 251 14.95 -15.37 -22.87
CA ASN A 251 14.88 -14.53 -24.09
C ASN A 251 15.85 -13.34 -24.18
N LEU A 252 16.91 -13.32 -23.37
CA LEU A 252 18.02 -12.36 -23.51
C LEU A 252 19.34 -13.00 -24.00
N ARG A 253 19.24 -14.16 -24.66
CA ARG A 253 20.34 -14.75 -25.44
C ARG A 253 19.87 -15.21 -26.82
N ARG A 254 19.47 -14.27 -27.67
CA ARG A 254 19.63 -14.34 -29.12
C ARG A 254 19.84 -12.95 -29.70
#